data_AF-D8MB64-F1
#
_entry.id   AF-D8MB64-F1
#
_cell.length_a   1.000
_cell.length_b   1.000
_cell.length_c   1.000
_cell.angle_alpha   90.00
_cell.angle_beta   90.00
_cell.angle_gamma   90.00
#
_symmetry.space_group_name_H-M   'P 1'
#
loop_
_entity.id
_entity.type
_entity.pdbx_description
1 polymer ?
#
loop_
_entity_poly.entity_id
_entity_poly.type
_entity_poly.pdbx_seq_one_letter_code
_entity_poly.pdbx_strand_id
1 'polypeptide(L)'
;MSGSTTLDSISACFSNRVVPWETQRDALLKLRELCKDPQRPLRANMIDSNIKNGLIKCVSDNRSALVSEACNTITDLCRAIGQPFEFAACDIFIGIIDKCASGVNSISMKVSECCTSIVTLIHMERLINYLERYLKSKRHSPISPLTVAIKSKLKSLAV
;
A
#
# COMPACT_ATOMS: atom_id res chain seq x y z
N MET A 1 -9.71 -6.91 25.03
CA MET A 1 -10.85 -7.00 24.08
C MET A 1 -11.06 -5.73 23.22
N SER A 2 -10.26 -4.66 23.30
CA SER A 2 -10.53 -3.39 22.57
C SER A 2 -9.91 -3.23 21.17
N GLY A 3 -9.21 -4.24 20.63
CA GLY A 3 -8.61 -4.17 19.28
C GLY A 3 -9.61 -4.40 18.14
N SER A 4 -10.63 -5.24 18.34
CA SER A 4 -11.65 -5.55 17.32
C SER A 4 -12.45 -4.31 16.95
N THR A 5 -12.93 -3.58 17.95
CA THR A 5 -13.82 -2.40 17.75
C THR A 5 -13.17 -1.29 16.94
N THR A 6 -11.85 -1.10 17.06
CA THR A 6 -11.14 -0.08 16.29
C THR A 6 -11.03 -0.45 14.82
N LEU A 7 -10.67 -1.69 14.51
CA LEU A 7 -10.59 -2.16 13.12
C LEU A 7 -11.97 -2.20 12.45
N ASP A 8 -13.00 -2.61 13.19
CA ASP A 8 -14.38 -2.59 12.70
C ASP A 8 -14.81 -1.16 12.31
N SER A 9 -14.45 -0.16 13.13
CA SER A 9 -14.72 1.25 12.83
C SER A 9 -13.95 1.78 11.61
N ILE A 10 -12.70 1.32 11.41
CA ILE A 10 -11.87 1.68 10.26
C ILE A 10 -12.44 1.04 8.99
N SER A 11 -12.82 -0.24 9.05
CA SER A 11 -13.49 -0.96 7.96
C SER A 11 -14.78 -0.27 7.55
N ALA A 12 -15.63 0.10 8.52
CA ALA A 12 -16.85 0.85 8.28
C ALA A 12 -16.59 2.21 7.61
N CYS A 13 -15.57 2.96 8.07
CA CYS A 13 -15.16 4.22 7.47
C CYS A 13 -14.79 4.06 5.99
N PHE A 14 -13.99 3.05 5.65
CA PHE A 14 -13.55 2.83 4.27
C PHE A 14 -14.63 2.23 3.35
N SER A 15 -15.62 1.53 3.92
CA SER A 15 -16.76 1.02 3.15
C SER A 15 -17.71 2.12 2.66
N ASN A 16 -17.78 3.26 3.40
CA ASN A 16 -18.71 4.33 3.09
C ASN A 16 -18.10 5.32 2.08
N ARG A 17 -18.77 5.46 0.93
CA ARG A 17 -18.29 6.30 -0.19
C ARG A 17 -18.38 7.80 0.08
N VAL A 18 -19.22 8.23 1.02
CA VAL A 18 -19.57 9.64 1.28
C VAL A 18 -18.77 10.21 2.45
N VAL A 19 -17.83 9.44 3.02
CA VAL A 19 -17.03 9.89 4.16
C VAL A 19 -16.06 11.01 3.73
N PRO A 20 -16.02 12.15 4.46
CA PRO A 20 -15.06 13.21 4.23
C PRO A 20 -13.61 12.71 4.24
N TRP A 21 -12.74 13.35 3.45
CA TRP A 21 -11.36 12.89 3.30
C TRP A 21 -10.57 13.02 4.61
N GLU A 22 -10.91 13.98 5.47
CA GLU A 22 -10.34 14.17 6.80
C GLU A 22 -10.62 12.97 7.68
N THR A 23 -11.85 12.47 7.67
CA THR A 23 -12.25 11.28 8.45
C THR A 23 -11.55 10.01 7.93
N GLN A 24 -11.32 9.90 6.62
CA GLN A 24 -10.50 8.83 6.05
C GLN A 24 -9.05 8.92 6.52
N ARG A 25 -8.47 10.14 6.55
CA ARG A 25 -7.13 10.37 7.10
C ARG A 25 -7.03 9.99 8.57
N ASP A 26 -8.03 10.32 9.37
CA ASP A 26 -8.05 9.97 10.80
C ASP A 26 -8.16 8.45 11.01
N ALA A 27 -8.88 7.74 10.13
CA ALA A 27 -8.92 6.28 10.14
C ALA A 27 -7.56 5.66 9.79
N LEU A 28 -6.82 6.24 8.83
CA LEU A 28 -5.44 5.83 8.51
C LEU A 28 -4.51 6.03 9.71
N LEU A 29 -4.58 7.19 10.37
CA LEU A 29 -3.78 7.46 11.58
C LEU A 29 -4.06 6.44 12.69
N LYS A 30 -5.33 6.11 12.95
CA LYS A 30 -5.70 5.06 13.90
C LYS A 30 -5.12 3.70 13.51
N LEU A 31 -5.14 3.34 12.23
CA LEU A 31 -4.56 2.09 11.74
C LEU A 31 -3.04 2.04 11.95
N ARG A 32 -2.34 3.16 11.77
CA ARG A 32 -0.90 3.26 12.05
C ARG A 32 -0.57 3.10 13.52
N GLU A 33 -1.39 3.65 14.41
CA GLU A 33 -1.19 3.44 15.85
C GLU A 33 -1.34 1.95 16.22
N LEU A 34 -2.26 1.22 15.60
CA LEU A 34 -2.36 -0.23 15.76
C LEU A 34 -1.12 -0.98 15.24
N CYS A 35 -0.44 -0.47 14.21
CA CYS A 35 0.80 -1.08 13.70
C CYS A 35 1.98 -0.93 14.68
N LYS A 36 1.93 0.07 15.56
CA LYS A 36 3.01 0.38 16.52
C LYS A 36 2.83 -0.29 17.88
N ASP A 37 1.67 -0.89 18.16
CA ASP A 37 1.37 -1.51 19.46
C ASP A 37 2.01 -2.92 19.56
N PRO A 38 3.11 -3.09 20.31
CA PRO A 38 3.76 -4.40 20.43
C PRO A 38 2.94 -5.39 21.28
N GLN A 39 2.02 -4.90 22.11
CA GLN A 39 1.19 -5.74 22.97
C GLN A 39 0.03 -6.38 22.19
N ARG A 40 -0.30 -5.82 21.02
CA ARG A 40 -1.43 -6.25 20.20
C ARG A 40 -1.03 -6.27 18.73
N PRO A 41 -0.14 -7.20 18.33
CA PRO A 41 0.34 -7.27 16.97
C PRO A 41 -0.82 -7.53 16.00
N LEU A 42 -0.85 -6.77 14.91
CA LEU A 42 -1.80 -6.98 13.82
C LEU A 42 -1.50 -8.31 13.13
N ARG A 43 -2.58 -9.04 12.80
CA ARG A 43 -2.51 -10.25 11.99
C ARG A 43 -3.09 -9.97 10.61
N ALA A 44 -2.59 -10.66 9.59
CA ALA A 44 -3.02 -10.45 8.21
C ALA A 44 -4.54 -10.63 8.02
N ASN A 45 -5.16 -11.60 8.71
CA ASN A 45 -6.60 -11.86 8.64
C ASN A 45 -7.46 -10.76 9.29
N MET A 46 -6.86 -9.82 10.01
CA MET A 46 -7.56 -8.67 10.58
C MET A 46 -7.69 -7.51 9.56
N ILE A 47 -6.92 -7.56 8.47
CA ILE A 47 -7.01 -6.58 7.39
C ILE A 47 -8.00 -7.11 6.35
N ASP A 48 -9.27 -6.73 6.53
CA ASP A 48 -10.35 -7.15 5.63
C ASP A 48 -10.29 -6.45 4.25
N SER A 49 -11.22 -6.82 3.37
CA SER A 49 -11.33 -6.25 2.03
C SER A 49 -11.66 -4.76 2.03
N ASN A 50 -12.41 -4.25 3.01
CA ASN A 50 -12.78 -2.84 3.07
C ASN A 50 -11.57 -1.99 3.44
N ILE A 51 -10.75 -2.43 4.40
CA ILE A 51 -9.50 -1.78 4.77
C ILE A 51 -8.56 -1.76 3.56
N LYS A 52 -8.37 -2.91 2.91
CA LYS A 52 -7.54 -3.01 1.70
C LYS A 52 -7.98 -2.04 0.60
N ASN A 53 -9.27 -2.06 0.25
CA ASN A 53 -9.82 -1.20 -0.80
C ASN A 53 -9.80 0.29 -0.39
N GLY A 54 -9.99 0.57 0.89
CA GLY A 54 -9.85 1.91 1.46
C GLY A 54 -8.45 2.48 1.30
N LEU A 55 -7.41 1.68 1.57
CA LEU A 55 -6.01 2.06 1.37
C LEU A 55 -5.73 2.40 -0.10
N ILE A 56 -6.15 1.53 -1.02
CA ILE A 56 -5.98 1.76 -2.47
C ILE A 56 -6.70 3.04 -2.91
N LYS A 57 -7.94 3.24 -2.46
CA LYS A 57 -8.73 4.45 -2.74
C LYS A 57 -8.03 5.71 -2.22
N CYS A 58 -7.50 5.70 -1.00
CA CYS A 58 -6.82 6.85 -0.41
C CYS A 58 -5.52 7.19 -1.15
N VAL A 59 -4.74 6.20 -1.60
CA VAL A 59 -3.56 6.43 -2.46
C VAL A 59 -3.94 6.99 -3.83
N SER A 60 -5.13 6.63 -4.34
CA SER A 60 -5.64 7.09 -5.61
C SER A 60 -6.19 8.53 -5.58
N ASP A 61 -6.34 9.13 -4.40
CA ASP A 61 -6.84 10.51 -4.23
C ASP A 61 -5.89 11.55 -4.85
N ASN A 62 -6.38 12.79 -4.99
CA ASN A 62 -5.60 13.92 -5.53
C ASN A 62 -5.02 14.81 -4.42
N ARG A 63 -5.46 14.63 -3.17
CA ARG A 63 -4.93 15.35 -2.01
C ARG A 63 -3.65 14.68 -1.54
N SER A 64 -2.52 15.34 -1.73
CA SER A 64 -1.19 14.84 -1.36
C SER A 64 -1.10 14.40 0.11
N ALA A 65 -1.80 15.08 1.03
CA ALA A 65 -1.85 14.73 2.45
C ALA A 65 -2.48 13.35 2.69
N LEU A 66 -3.61 13.05 2.02
CA LEU A 66 -4.28 11.76 2.16
C LEU A 66 -3.47 10.63 1.51
N VAL A 67 -2.91 10.90 0.32
CA VAL A 67 -2.03 9.94 -0.37
C VAL A 67 -0.81 9.60 0.48
N SER A 68 -0.18 10.62 1.09
CA SER A 68 1.01 10.44 1.93
C SER A 68 0.71 9.61 3.17
N GLU A 69 -0.41 9.88 3.84
CA GLU A 69 -0.83 9.12 5.01
C GLU A 69 -1.16 7.67 4.66
N ALA A 70 -1.82 7.43 3.52
CA ALA A 70 -2.13 6.08 3.05
C ALA A 70 -0.86 5.30 2.71
N CYS A 71 0.09 5.93 2.01
CA CYS A 71 1.39 5.33 1.69
C CYS A 71 2.20 4.96 2.94
N ASN A 72 2.22 5.84 3.95
CA ASN A 72 2.87 5.57 5.22
C ASN A 72 2.18 4.41 5.95
N THR A 73 0.84 4.39 5.96
CA THR A 73 0.05 3.34 6.60
C THR A 73 0.30 1.96 5.97
N ILE A 74 0.31 1.88 4.64
CA ILE A 74 0.64 0.63 3.92
C ILE A 74 2.04 0.15 4.30
N THR A 75 3.00 1.07 4.36
CA THR A 75 4.38 0.73 4.72
C THR A 75 4.48 0.20 6.15
N ASP A 76 3.79 0.83 7.09
CA ASP A 76 3.75 0.39 8.49
C ASP A 76 3.05 -0.97 8.65
N LEU A 77 2.00 -1.25 7.87
CA LEU A 77 1.37 -2.57 7.80
C LEU A 77 2.33 -3.65 7.28
N CYS A 78 3.08 -3.37 6.21
CA CYS A 78 4.09 -4.29 5.69
C CYS A 78 5.15 -4.62 6.75
N ARG A 79 5.57 -3.64 7.56
CA ARG A 79 6.53 -3.85 8.65
C ARG A 79 5.94 -4.63 9.82
N ALA A 80 4.72 -4.27 10.23
CA ALA A 80 4.10 -4.83 11.43
C ALA A 80 3.60 -6.27 11.22
N ILE A 81 3.02 -6.57 10.05
CA ILE A 81 2.45 -7.89 9.75
C ILE A 81 3.50 -8.80 9.12
N GLY A 82 4.42 -8.27 8.30
CA GLY A 82 5.44 -9.04 7.61
C GLY A 82 4.88 -9.96 6.53
N GLN A 83 5.58 -11.07 6.25
CA GLN A 83 5.27 -11.98 5.14
C GLN A 83 3.80 -12.46 5.08
N PRO A 84 3.07 -12.73 6.18
CA PRO A 84 1.65 -13.06 6.13
C PRO A 84 0.77 -12.03 5.40
N PHE A 85 1.25 -10.79 5.22
CA PHE A 85 0.55 -9.74 4.47
C PHE A 85 0.66 -9.87 2.95
N GLU A 86 1.39 -10.87 2.42
CA GLU A 86 1.73 -11.02 1.00
C GLU A 86 0.55 -10.81 0.04
N PHE A 87 -0.56 -11.51 0.25
CA PHE A 87 -1.71 -11.43 -0.65
C PHE A 87 -2.31 -10.02 -0.69
N ALA A 88 -2.50 -9.40 0.47
CA ALA A 88 -3.05 -8.05 0.55
C ALA A 88 -2.05 -7.00 0.01
N ALA A 89 -0.76 -7.15 0.30
CA ALA A 89 0.30 -6.28 -0.19
C ALA A 89 0.41 -6.32 -1.73
N CYS A 90 0.28 -7.50 -2.33
CA CYS A 90 0.31 -7.68 -3.78
C CYS A 90 -0.89 -6.97 -4.45
N ASP A 91 -2.10 -7.18 -3.93
CA ASP A 91 -3.31 -6.50 -4.42
C ASP A 91 -3.21 -4.98 -4.30
N ILE A 92 -2.71 -4.48 -3.16
CA ILE A 92 -2.48 -3.05 -2.93
C ILE A 92 -1.47 -2.52 -3.93
N PHE A 93 -0.33 -3.19 -4.10
CA PHE A 93 0.71 -2.79 -5.05
C PHE A 93 0.13 -2.65 -6.46
N ILE A 94 -0.59 -3.67 -6.94
CA ILE A 94 -1.23 -3.66 -8.26
C ILE A 94 -2.21 -2.49 -8.38
N GLY A 95 -3.00 -2.23 -7.32
CA GLY A 95 -3.98 -1.14 -7.31
C GLY A 95 -3.38 0.27 -7.32
N ILE A 96 -2.14 0.46 -6.88
CA ILE A 96 -1.55 1.80 -6.73
C ILE A 96 -0.41 2.11 -7.71
N ILE A 97 0.15 1.10 -8.40
CA ILE A 97 1.40 1.25 -9.16
C ILE A 97 1.32 2.30 -10.28
N ASP A 98 0.15 2.44 -10.93
CA ASP A 98 -0.06 3.43 -11.98
C ASP A 98 -0.03 4.87 -11.43
N LYS A 99 -0.33 5.07 -10.14
CA LYS A 99 -0.30 6.41 -9.50
C LYS A 99 1.13 6.97 -9.38
N CYS A 100 2.16 6.13 -9.52
CA CYS A 100 3.55 6.59 -9.69
C CYS A 100 3.73 7.49 -10.92
N ALA A 101 2.82 7.42 -11.91
CA ALA A 101 2.83 8.23 -13.12
C ALA A 101 1.76 9.36 -13.09
N SER A 102 1.33 9.81 -11.90
CA SER A 102 0.24 10.79 -11.77
C SER A 102 0.49 12.18 -12.37
N GLY A 103 1.73 12.50 -12.74
CA GLY A 103 2.15 13.84 -13.18
C GLY A 103 2.38 14.85 -12.04
N VAL A 104 1.88 14.58 -10.82
CA VAL A 104 2.12 15.42 -9.64
C VAL A 104 3.34 14.88 -8.91
N ASN A 105 4.47 15.59 -8.99
CA ASN A 105 5.77 15.11 -8.50
C ASN A 105 5.74 14.59 -7.05
N SER A 106 5.13 15.34 -6.12
CA SER A 106 5.05 14.95 -4.71
C SER A 106 4.27 13.64 -4.49
N ILE A 107 3.17 13.45 -5.22
CA ILE A 107 2.36 12.22 -5.17
C ILE A 107 3.13 11.06 -5.80
N SER A 108 3.66 11.26 -7.01
CA SER A 108 4.40 10.24 -7.75
C SER A 108 5.61 9.72 -6.97
N MET A 109 6.38 10.61 -6.33
CA MET A 109 7.50 10.23 -5.47
C MET A 109 7.02 9.43 -4.26
N LYS A 110 5.97 9.89 -3.58
CA LYS A 110 5.48 9.22 -2.37
C LYS A 110 4.91 7.83 -2.64
N VAL A 111 4.18 7.66 -3.74
CA VAL A 111 3.67 6.35 -4.18
C VAL A 111 4.82 5.44 -4.58
N SER A 112 5.85 5.98 -5.26
CA SER A 112 7.04 5.20 -5.67
C SER A 112 7.81 4.67 -4.45
N GLU A 113 7.99 5.49 -3.41
CA GLU A 113 8.57 5.07 -2.13
C GLU A 113 7.75 3.96 -1.46
N CYS A 114 6.43 4.09 -1.45
CA CYS A 114 5.52 3.09 -0.91
C CYS A 114 5.65 1.76 -1.67
N CYS A 115 5.57 1.79 -3.01
CA CYS A 115 5.73 0.60 -3.85
C CYS A 115 7.09 -0.07 -3.64
N THR A 116 8.15 0.72 -3.54
CA THR A 116 9.52 0.24 -3.25
C THR A 116 9.59 -0.43 -1.87
N SER A 117 8.91 0.14 -0.88
CA SER A 117 8.86 -0.43 0.47
C SER A 117 8.11 -1.75 0.48
N ILE A 118 6.97 -1.85 -0.22
CA ILE A 118 6.19 -3.09 -0.32
C ILE A 118 7.05 -4.23 -0.89
N VAL A 119 7.72 -4.03 -2.03
CA VAL A 119 8.56 -5.06 -2.66
C VAL A 119 9.85 -5.37 -1.91
N THR A 120 10.30 -4.44 -1.06
CA THR A 120 11.46 -4.64 -0.20
C THR A 120 11.11 -5.48 1.01
N LEU A 121 9.98 -5.18 1.66
CA LEU A 121 9.56 -5.76 2.94
C LEU A 121 8.85 -7.10 2.78
N ILE A 122 8.11 -7.30 1.68
CA ILE A 122 7.28 -8.47 1.45
C ILE A 122 7.75 -9.19 0.19
N HIS A 123 8.08 -10.48 0.32
CA HIS A 123 8.39 -11.30 -0.84
C HIS A 123 7.08 -11.71 -1.51
N MET A 124 6.86 -11.32 -2.78
CA MET A 124 5.65 -11.63 -3.53
C MET A 124 6.03 -12.32 -4.84
N GLU A 125 6.09 -13.65 -4.84
CA GLU A 125 6.48 -14.42 -6.02
C GLU A 125 5.56 -14.13 -7.22
N ARG A 126 4.25 -14.02 -6.94
CA ARG A 126 3.22 -13.72 -7.95
C ARG A 126 3.40 -12.33 -8.59
N LEU A 127 4.00 -11.39 -7.88
CA LEU A 127 4.18 -10.03 -8.37
C LEU A 127 5.21 -9.97 -9.50
N ILE A 128 6.19 -10.86 -9.52
CA ILE A 128 7.23 -10.93 -10.55
C ILE A 128 6.60 -11.04 -11.95
N ASN A 129 5.73 -12.04 -12.13
CA ASN A 129 5.03 -12.28 -13.38
C ASN A 129 4.16 -11.09 -13.81
N TYR A 130 3.55 -10.42 -12.84
CA TYR A 130 2.76 -9.21 -13.11
C TYR A 130 3.66 -8.06 -13.58
N LEU A 131 4.78 -7.82 -12.89
CA LEU A 131 5.73 -6.75 -13.21
C LEU A 131 6.35 -6.92 -14.59
N GLU A 132 6.68 -8.13 -15.00
CA GLU A 132 7.17 -8.40 -16.35
C GLU A 132 6.15 -8.00 -17.42
N ARG A 133 4.88 -8.33 -17.23
CA ARG A 133 3.79 -7.94 -18.13
C ARG A 133 3.57 -6.44 -18.13
N TYR A 134 3.55 -5.83 -16.94
CA TYR A 134 3.39 -4.39 -16.76
C TYR A 134 4.50 -3.61 -17.49
N LEU A 135 5.77 -4.00 -17.31
CA LEU A 135 6.91 -3.37 -17.98
C LEU A 135 6.89 -3.54 -19.50
N LYS A 136 6.43 -4.69 -20.01
CA LYS A 136 6.24 -4.88 -21.46
C LYS A 136 5.17 -3.93 -22.02
N SER A 137 4.09 -3.69 -21.27
CA SER A 137 3.00 -2.79 -21.68
C SER A 137 3.39 -1.31 -21.66
N LYS A 138 4.31 -0.90 -20.77
CA LYS A 138 4.71 0.51 -20.56
C LYS A 138 5.99 0.91 -21.31
N ARG A 139 6.41 0.18 -22.35
CA ARG A 139 7.67 0.38 -23.13
C ARG A 139 7.87 1.77 -23.77
N HIS A 140 6.94 2.71 -23.60
CA HIS A 140 7.07 4.10 -24.08
C HIS A 140 7.08 5.16 -22.97
N SER A 141 7.14 4.77 -21.69
CA SER A 141 7.27 5.73 -20.58
C SER A 141 8.72 5.85 -20.07
N PRO A 142 9.16 7.06 -19.67
CA PRO A 142 10.51 7.29 -19.15
C PRO A 142 10.80 6.42 -17.93
N ILE A 143 12.07 5.98 -17.80
CA ILE A 143 12.54 5.08 -16.76
C ILE A 143 12.35 5.72 -15.38
N SER A 144 11.35 5.27 -14.63
CA SER A 144 11.10 5.72 -13.26
C SER A 144 12.03 5.01 -12.26
N PRO A 145 12.33 5.60 -11.09
CA PRO A 145 13.10 4.95 -10.01
C PRO A 145 12.54 3.58 -9.61
N LEU A 146 11.21 3.43 -9.67
CA LEU A 146 10.50 2.18 -9.47
C LEU A 146 10.93 1.09 -10.48
N THR A 147 11.16 1.44 -11.74
CA THR A 147 11.63 0.48 -12.76
C THR A 147 13.03 -0.06 -12.40
N VAL A 148 13.88 0.77 -11.79
CA VAL A 148 15.21 0.35 -11.31
C VAL A 148 15.10 -0.57 -10.11
N ALA A 149 14.26 -0.22 -9.12
CA ALA A 149 14.01 -1.05 -7.94
C ALA A 149 13.44 -2.43 -8.31
N ILE A 150 12.46 -2.47 -9.22
CA ILE A 150 11.89 -3.71 -9.75
C ILE A 150 12.97 -4.56 -10.43
N LYS A 151 13.76 -3.98 -11.35
CA LYS A 151 14.82 -4.71 -12.06
C LYS A 151 15.90 -5.23 -11.10
N SER A 152 16.28 -4.46 -10.09
CA SER A 152 17.25 -4.87 -9.07
C SER A 152 16.73 -6.05 -8.24
N LYS A 153 15.47 -6.00 -7.79
CA LYS A 153 14.85 -7.08 -7.02
C LYS A 153 14.69 -8.36 -7.85
N LEU A 154 14.26 -8.24 -9.11
CA LEU A 154 14.16 -9.38 -10.03
C LEU A 154 15.51 -10.08 -10.22
N LYS A 155 16.60 -9.32 -10.37
CA LYS A 155 17.96 -9.89 -10.45
C LYS A 155 18.37 -10.61 -9.18
N SER A 156 18.02 -10.10 -8.00
CA SER A 156 18.34 -10.76 -6.72
C SER A 156 17.55 -12.05 -6.45
N LEU A 157 16.45 -12.28 -7.18
CA LEU A 157 15.59 -13.45 -7.02
C LEU A 157 15.86 -14.54 -8.08
N ALA A 158 16.70 -14.27 -9.07
CA ALA A 158 17.07 -15.19 -10.14
C ALA A 158 18.38 -15.96 -9.86
N VAL A 159 18.91 -15.83 -8.64
CA VAL A 159 20.07 -16.56 -8.09
C VAL A 159 19.58 -17.50 -7.01
#